data_AF-A0A7Y2A6W7-F1
#
_entry.id   AF-A0A7Y2A6W7-F1
#
_cell.length_a   1.000
_cell.length_b   1.000
_cell.length_c   1.000
_cell.angle_alpha   90.00
_cell.angle_beta   90.00
_cell.angle_gamma   90.00
#
_symmetry.space_group_name_H-M   'P 1'
#
loop_
_entity.id
_entity.type
_entity.pdbx_description
1 polymer ?
#
loop_
_entity_poly.entity_id
_entity_poly.type
_entity_poly.pdbx_seq_one_letter_code
_entity_poly.pdbx_strand_id
1 'polypeptide(L)'
;MGSISIEAVKEIVSHYYGLDATITTLPGDTAFNYKIDTHKGERFLLKITGTETSPAFLEFQQSLHRYLENHPPEFKFNQLVANRKGTTLSQNILEKKGYHAQLFSWVEGRLWAEVNPKTPELRVQLGRMAGACVLALKDFQHPQAHRSFPWNLAESDWTRDHLHLFDSDRQELIRSYLDRFADLQDLYRSLPQAVVHNDLNDHNIIVSEISEKPKVLGLIDFGDAVYTQVINDAAIVIAYAMMQLPDPLAAGIDVLQGYSEHYQFSENEISCLHTLIAMRLITTVTQATLRKEDADSTEYHNVSEQDAWELLMKWRTVSEEFATYCFRQVVGFDAHPQEKNFTEWAKTQTVSFEELFPNAVPTINAKKENTLASCFLLNLKVSSKWMGSRHEFNDLDLFEYKIDQLQKEYPTKFIADGYLEPRPIYTSNSYDKEGNEGPESRSVHLGVDFWLSAHTSVHSLYDGEVITAVNDAGYKEYGGLIILKHQEDDITFYTLYGHLTAESPTLFKVGDKIKKGDRIGALGTPEENGVWAPHLHFQIMLSMLDYKIDFPG
;
A
#
# COMPACT_ATOMS: atom_id res chain seq x y z
N MET A 1 -36.64 -9.18 2.57
CA MET A 1 -37.23 -9.04 3.94
C MET A 1 -38.49 -8.18 3.90
N GLY A 2 -39.56 -8.50 4.65
CA GLY A 2 -40.75 -7.64 4.72
C GLY A 2 -40.47 -6.35 5.50
N SER A 3 -41.09 -5.22 5.16
CA SER A 3 -40.87 -3.94 5.85
C SER A 3 -41.63 -3.83 7.18
N ILE A 4 -41.02 -3.20 8.19
CA ILE A 4 -41.71 -2.80 9.44
C ILE A 4 -42.16 -1.35 9.27
N SER A 5 -43.46 -1.08 9.48
CA SER A 5 -44.01 0.27 9.34
C SER A 5 -43.45 1.23 10.40
N ILE A 6 -43.35 2.51 10.05
CA ILE A 6 -42.89 3.55 10.98
C ILE A 6 -43.79 3.65 12.21
N GLU A 7 -45.10 3.45 12.05
CA GLU A 7 -46.07 3.41 13.13
C GLU A 7 -45.76 2.27 14.12
N ALA A 8 -45.47 1.07 13.63
CA ALA A 8 -45.09 -0.06 14.48
C ALA A 8 -43.76 0.21 15.21
N VAL A 9 -42.79 0.86 14.55
CA VAL A 9 -41.54 1.26 15.19
C VAL A 9 -41.77 2.29 16.30
N LYS A 10 -42.65 3.29 16.09
CA LYS A 10 -43.04 4.25 17.13
C LYS A 10 -43.67 3.56 18.34
N GLU A 11 -44.56 2.59 18.10
CA GLU A 11 -45.17 1.79 19.17
C GLU A 11 -44.12 1.00 19.95
N ILE A 12 -43.18 0.35 19.27
CA ILE A 12 -42.06 -0.38 19.91
C ILE A 12 -41.24 0.57 20.79
N VAL A 13 -40.84 1.72 20.25
CA VAL A 13 -40.01 2.70 20.95
C VAL A 13 -40.72 3.25 22.19
N SER A 14 -42.00 3.60 22.08
CA SER A 14 -42.82 4.07 23.20
C SER A 14 -43.07 2.97 24.24
N HIS A 15 -43.42 1.76 23.80
CA HIS A 15 -43.76 0.66 24.70
C HIS A 15 -42.55 0.15 25.48
N TYR A 16 -41.45 -0.18 24.78
CA TYR A 16 -40.29 -0.85 25.37
C TYR A 16 -39.29 0.13 25.98
N TYR A 17 -39.13 1.33 25.40
CA TYR A 17 -38.11 2.29 25.84
C TYR A 17 -38.70 3.56 26.46
N GLY A 18 -40.01 3.82 26.26
CA GLY A 18 -40.67 4.98 26.84
C GLY A 18 -40.30 6.31 26.22
N LEU A 19 -39.86 6.28 24.97
CA LEU A 19 -39.46 7.46 24.23
C LEU A 19 -40.61 7.88 23.31
N ASP A 20 -40.81 9.20 23.24
CA ASP A 20 -41.66 9.85 22.23
C ASP A 20 -40.73 10.56 21.24
N ALA A 21 -40.77 10.13 19.97
CA ALA A 21 -39.72 10.41 19.01
C ALA A 21 -40.20 10.37 17.55
N THR A 22 -39.49 11.10 16.70
CA THR A 22 -39.54 10.93 15.25
C THR A 22 -38.61 9.80 14.82
N ILE A 23 -39.03 9.05 13.80
CA ILE A 23 -38.32 7.86 13.31
C ILE A 23 -37.87 8.13 11.88
N THR A 24 -36.61 7.82 11.59
CA THR A 24 -36.06 7.83 10.23
C THR A 24 -35.46 6.47 9.93
N THR A 25 -35.88 5.85 8.83
CA THR A 25 -35.29 4.60 8.36
C THR A 25 -33.86 4.84 7.92
N LEU A 26 -32.96 3.97 8.37
CA LEU A 26 -31.57 3.93 7.93
C LEU A 26 -31.34 2.68 7.07
N PRO A 27 -30.34 2.70 6.18
CA PRO A 27 -29.93 1.50 5.46
C PRO A 27 -29.50 0.37 6.42
N GLY A 28 -29.71 -0.87 6.00
CA GLY A 28 -29.31 -2.06 6.74
C GLY A 28 -29.37 -3.30 5.86
N ASP A 29 -28.57 -4.30 6.19
CA ASP A 29 -28.48 -5.56 5.42
C ASP A 29 -29.33 -6.66 6.08
N THR A 30 -28.90 -7.14 7.24
CA THR A 30 -29.56 -8.22 8.00
C THR A 30 -30.52 -7.72 9.08
N ALA A 31 -30.48 -6.42 9.40
CA ALA A 31 -31.30 -5.80 10.43
C ALA A 31 -31.97 -4.54 9.90
N PHE A 32 -33.17 -4.24 10.42
CA PHE A 32 -33.83 -2.96 10.17
C PHE A 32 -33.27 -1.91 11.12
N ASN A 33 -32.61 -0.90 10.56
CA ASN A 33 -32.00 0.19 11.29
C ASN A 33 -32.89 1.42 11.26
N TYR A 34 -33.09 2.06 12.42
CA TYR A 34 -33.86 3.29 12.54
C TYR A 34 -33.15 4.30 13.42
N LYS A 35 -33.04 5.54 12.93
CA LYS A 35 -32.68 6.68 13.76
C LYS A 35 -33.90 7.15 14.54
N ILE A 36 -33.71 7.38 15.83
CA ILE A 36 -34.73 7.83 16.77
C ILE A 36 -34.33 9.22 17.27
N ASP A 37 -35.13 10.23 16.95
CA ASP A 37 -34.91 11.61 17.38
C ASP A 37 -36.00 11.99 18.39
N THR A 38 -35.64 12.14 19.66
CA THR A 38 -36.59 12.53 20.70
C THR A 38 -36.89 14.03 20.67
N HIS A 39 -38.03 14.44 21.19
CA HIS A 39 -38.37 15.87 21.35
C HIS A 39 -37.45 16.63 22.31
N LYS A 40 -36.63 15.93 23.10
CA LYS A 40 -35.63 16.51 24.02
C LYS A 40 -34.26 16.71 23.36
N GLY A 41 -34.10 16.31 22.10
CA GLY A 41 -32.84 16.40 21.35
C GLY A 41 -31.90 15.21 21.54
N GLU A 42 -32.30 14.19 22.32
CA GLU A 42 -31.57 12.93 22.43
C GLU A 42 -31.79 12.09 21.18
N ARG A 43 -30.73 11.41 20.72
CA ARG A 43 -30.72 10.58 19.52
C ARG A 43 -30.29 9.15 19.84
N PHE A 44 -30.90 8.19 19.14
CA PHE A 44 -30.60 6.77 19.29
C PHE A 44 -30.62 6.05 17.95
N LEU A 45 -29.96 4.89 17.91
CA LEU A 45 -30.09 3.91 16.85
C LEU A 45 -30.89 2.73 17.39
N LEU A 46 -32.04 2.43 16.77
CA LEU A 46 -32.79 1.22 17.02
C LEU A 46 -32.47 0.20 15.93
N LYS A 47 -31.97 -0.97 16.33
CA LYS A 47 -31.83 -2.14 15.45
C LYS A 47 -32.92 -3.14 15.76
N ILE A 48 -33.64 -3.61 14.73
CA ILE A 48 -34.62 -4.69 14.82
C ILE A 48 -34.14 -5.86 13.97
N THR A 49 -33.91 -7.01 14.57
CA THR A 49 -33.49 -8.25 13.90
C THR A 49 -34.66 -9.21 13.76
N GLY A 50 -34.73 -9.92 12.63
CA GLY A 50 -35.78 -10.89 12.33
C GLY A 50 -35.55 -12.29 12.92
N THR A 51 -36.46 -13.19 12.55
CA THR A 51 -36.54 -14.57 13.05
C THR A 51 -35.37 -15.46 12.66
N GLU A 52 -34.66 -15.08 11.59
CA GLU A 52 -33.47 -15.74 11.07
C GLU A 52 -32.23 -15.53 11.95
N THR A 53 -32.24 -14.49 12.80
CA THR A 53 -31.11 -14.21 13.68
C THR A 53 -31.12 -15.15 14.88
N SER A 54 -30.03 -15.90 15.07
CA SER A 54 -29.96 -16.85 16.19
C SER A 54 -29.84 -16.12 17.54
N PRO A 55 -30.45 -16.64 18.61
CA PRO A 55 -30.30 -16.07 19.96
C PRO A 55 -28.84 -15.99 20.43
N ALA A 56 -28.01 -16.96 20.05
CA ALA A 56 -26.59 -16.98 20.40
C ALA A 56 -25.82 -15.83 19.73
N PHE A 57 -26.20 -15.44 18.51
CA PHE A 57 -25.59 -14.31 17.82
C PHE A 57 -26.00 -12.97 18.46
N LEU A 58 -27.25 -12.83 18.91
CA LEU A 58 -27.66 -11.65 19.69
C LEU A 58 -26.89 -11.56 21.02
N GLU A 59 -26.70 -12.69 21.71
CA GLU A 59 -25.88 -12.76 22.92
C GLU A 59 -24.43 -12.33 22.66
N PHE A 60 -23.85 -12.76 21.53
CA PHE A 60 -22.52 -12.34 21.09
C PHE A 60 -22.42 -10.83 20.94
N GLN A 61 -23.34 -10.22 20.19
CA GLN A 61 -23.37 -8.78 19.98
C GLN A 61 -23.51 -8.03 21.31
N GLN A 62 -24.37 -8.50 22.22
CA GLN A 62 -24.52 -7.90 23.55
C GLN A 62 -23.27 -8.04 24.41
N SER A 63 -22.61 -9.19 24.36
CA SER A 63 -21.39 -9.48 25.13
C SER A 63 -20.22 -8.62 24.64
N LEU A 64 -20.08 -8.44 23.33
CA LEU A 64 -19.06 -7.58 22.74
C LEU A 64 -19.25 -6.12 23.19
N HIS A 65 -20.46 -5.58 23.07
CA HIS A 65 -20.74 -4.19 23.50
C HIS A 65 -20.49 -3.99 24.99
N ARG A 66 -20.96 -4.92 25.84
CA ARG A 66 -20.72 -4.85 27.28
C ARG A 66 -19.22 -4.97 27.60
N TYR A 67 -18.48 -5.76 26.83
CA TYR A 67 -17.04 -5.88 27.01
C TYR A 67 -16.33 -4.55 26.68
N LEU A 68 -16.68 -3.89 25.57
CA LEU A 68 -16.18 -2.56 25.22
C LEU A 68 -16.59 -1.48 26.23
N GLU A 69 -17.81 -1.54 26.78
CA GLU A 69 -18.26 -0.62 27.85
C GLU A 69 -17.41 -0.77 29.13
N ASN A 70 -16.96 -1.98 29.44
CA ASN A 70 -16.09 -2.26 30.59
C ASN A 70 -14.59 -2.00 30.30
N HIS A 71 -14.21 -1.94 29.02
CA HIS A 71 -12.84 -1.68 28.55
C HIS A 71 -12.88 -0.53 27.52
N PRO A 72 -13.23 0.70 27.95
CA PRO A 72 -13.55 1.78 27.04
C PRO A 72 -12.36 2.12 26.14
N PRO A 73 -12.51 2.02 24.80
CA PRO A 73 -11.48 2.45 23.87
C PRO A 73 -11.41 3.98 23.78
N GLU A 74 -10.40 4.49 23.08
CA GLU A 74 -10.26 5.94 22.83
C GLU A 74 -11.28 6.49 21.81
N PHE A 75 -11.86 5.63 20.98
CA PHE A 75 -12.91 6.00 20.03
C PHE A 75 -14.31 5.88 20.63
N LYS A 76 -15.26 6.66 20.09
CA LYS A 76 -16.68 6.52 20.41
C LYS A 76 -17.29 5.33 19.68
N PHE A 77 -18.23 4.66 20.32
CA PHE A 77 -19.02 3.59 19.72
C PHE A 77 -20.46 3.65 20.23
N ASN A 78 -21.37 2.96 19.55
CA ASN A 78 -22.76 2.83 19.97
C ASN A 78 -22.84 2.02 21.29
N GLN A 79 -23.39 2.58 22.35
CA GLN A 79 -23.56 1.88 23.65
C GLN A 79 -24.96 1.33 23.79
N LEU A 80 -25.13 0.19 24.46
CA LEU A 80 -26.45 -0.41 24.64
C LEU A 80 -27.29 0.37 25.65
N VAL A 81 -28.52 0.69 25.27
CA VAL A 81 -29.49 1.38 26.12
C VAL A 81 -30.49 0.38 26.68
N ALA A 82 -30.64 0.37 28.01
CA ALA A 82 -31.59 -0.49 28.69
C ALA A 82 -33.03 -0.08 28.37
N ASN A 83 -33.89 -1.08 28.16
CA ASN A 83 -35.34 -0.89 28.06
C ASN A 83 -35.96 -0.62 29.44
N ARG A 84 -37.28 -0.40 29.48
CA ARG A 84 -38.04 -0.15 30.73
C ARG A 84 -37.97 -1.28 31.77
N LYS A 85 -37.58 -2.50 31.36
CA LYS A 85 -37.38 -3.66 32.25
C LYS A 85 -35.93 -3.77 32.74
N GLY A 86 -35.06 -2.83 32.38
CA GLY A 86 -33.63 -2.84 32.73
C GLY A 86 -32.79 -3.82 31.91
N THR A 87 -33.32 -4.40 30.83
CA THR A 87 -32.57 -5.31 29.94
C THR A 87 -32.18 -4.60 28.64
N THR A 88 -31.09 -5.00 28.00
CA THR A 88 -30.62 -4.40 26.74
C THR A 88 -31.13 -5.12 25.48
N LEU A 89 -31.98 -6.15 25.65
CA LEU A 89 -32.66 -6.86 24.57
C LEU A 89 -34.16 -6.91 24.86
N SER A 90 -34.95 -6.44 23.91
CA SER A 90 -36.40 -6.56 23.91
C SER A 90 -36.80 -7.68 22.96
N GLN A 91 -37.36 -8.77 23.47
CA GLN A 91 -37.67 -9.97 22.69
C GLN A 91 -39.15 -10.04 22.30
N ASN A 92 -39.44 -10.62 21.14
CA ASN A 92 -40.80 -10.84 20.62
C ASN A 92 -41.61 -9.54 20.57
N ILE A 93 -41.03 -8.51 19.99
CA ILE A 93 -41.55 -7.13 20.03
C ILE A 93 -42.75 -6.87 19.10
N LEU A 94 -43.02 -7.79 18.16
CA LEU A 94 -44.14 -7.74 17.23
C LEU A 94 -45.06 -8.95 17.44
N GLU A 95 -46.30 -8.87 16.93
CA GLU A 95 -47.27 -9.97 16.99
C GLU A 95 -46.73 -11.26 16.35
N LYS A 96 -45.89 -11.13 15.32
CA LYS A 96 -45.03 -12.23 14.85
C LYS A 96 -43.89 -12.44 15.85
N LYS A 97 -43.92 -13.58 16.56
CA LYS A 97 -42.84 -14.03 17.44
C LYS A 97 -41.50 -14.11 16.68
N GLY A 98 -40.42 -13.77 17.37
CA GLY A 98 -39.03 -13.89 16.90
C GLY A 98 -38.41 -12.61 16.30
N TYR A 99 -39.09 -11.46 16.37
CA TYR A 99 -38.41 -10.16 16.18
C TYR A 99 -37.85 -9.66 17.51
N HIS A 100 -36.63 -9.14 17.47
CA HIS A 100 -35.91 -8.62 18.63
C HIS A 100 -35.46 -7.19 18.38
N ALA A 101 -35.52 -6.33 19.40
CA ALA A 101 -35.04 -4.95 19.32
C ALA A 101 -33.92 -4.68 20.33
N GLN A 102 -32.93 -3.93 19.88
CA GLN A 102 -31.88 -3.33 20.69
C GLN A 102 -31.81 -1.84 20.38
N LEU A 103 -31.75 -1.03 21.43
CA LEU A 103 -31.57 0.42 21.32
C LEU A 103 -30.13 0.75 21.69
N PHE A 104 -29.51 1.60 20.90
CA PHE A 104 -28.14 2.05 21.09
C PHE A 104 -28.06 3.57 21.17
N SER A 105 -27.08 4.10 21.90
CA SER A 105 -26.75 5.53 21.88
C SER A 105 -26.34 5.97 20.47
N TRP A 106 -26.64 7.22 20.12
CA TRP A 106 -26.18 7.82 18.87
C TRP A 106 -24.73 8.33 19.01
N VAL A 107 -23.91 8.11 18.00
CA VAL A 107 -22.57 8.69 17.90
C VAL A 107 -22.65 9.90 16.95
N GLU A 108 -22.40 11.10 17.49
CA GLU A 108 -22.45 12.35 16.72
C GLU A 108 -21.28 12.47 15.73
N GLY A 109 -21.60 12.90 14.51
CA GLY A 109 -20.66 13.12 13.42
C GLY A 109 -21.26 12.73 12.06
N ARG A 110 -20.45 12.93 11.03
CA ARG A 110 -20.72 12.54 9.65
C ARG A 110 -19.94 11.26 9.28
N LEU A 111 -20.30 10.60 8.19
CA LEU A 111 -19.63 9.37 7.76
C LEU A 111 -18.29 9.67 7.06
N TRP A 112 -17.33 8.74 7.13
CA TRP A 112 -16.09 8.83 6.35
C TRP A 112 -16.36 8.91 4.83
N ALA A 113 -17.38 8.22 4.34
CA ALA A 113 -17.85 8.29 2.96
C ALA A 113 -18.18 9.73 2.50
N GLU A 114 -18.58 10.61 3.42
CA GLU A 114 -18.98 11.99 3.15
C GLU A 114 -17.81 12.98 3.30
N VAL A 115 -16.62 12.50 3.67
CA VAL A 115 -15.45 13.35 3.91
C VAL A 115 -14.67 13.56 2.62
N ASN A 116 -14.43 14.83 2.29
CA ASN A 116 -13.51 15.26 1.24
C ASN A 116 -12.90 16.64 1.62
N PRO A 117 -11.55 16.82 1.61
CA PRO A 117 -10.52 15.80 1.38
C PRO A 117 -10.31 14.86 2.58
N LYS A 118 -9.92 13.61 2.29
CA LYS A 118 -9.45 12.64 3.29
C LYS A 118 -7.94 12.80 3.46
N THR A 119 -7.48 13.83 4.18
CA THR A 119 -6.05 14.21 4.25
C THR A 119 -5.16 13.10 4.84
N PRO A 120 -3.84 13.12 4.62
CA PRO A 120 -2.91 12.17 5.25
C PRO A 120 -3.08 12.08 6.77
N GLU A 121 -3.18 13.22 7.46
CA GLU A 121 -3.33 13.24 8.93
C GLU A 121 -4.64 12.62 9.40
N LEU A 122 -5.70 12.71 8.59
CA LEU A 122 -6.97 12.06 8.89
C LEU A 122 -6.89 10.54 8.68
N ARG A 123 -6.17 10.08 7.65
CA ARG A 123 -5.88 8.66 7.41
C ARG A 123 -5.01 8.05 8.52
N VAL A 124 -3.99 8.76 9.00
CA VAL A 124 -3.22 8.34 10.19
C VAL A 124 -4.14 8.22 11.42
N GLN A 125 -5.04 9.19 11.63
CA GLN A 125 -6.02 9.08 12.73
C GLN A 125 -6.95 7.89 12.57
N LEU A 126 -7.41 7.57 11.36
CA LEU A 126 -8.21 6.37 11.09
C LEU A 126 -7.44 5.10 11.46
N GLY A 127 -6.19 5.01 11.02
CA GLY A 127 -5.27 3.94 11.40
C GLY A 127 -5.18 3.76 12.92
N ARG A 128 -4.93 4.86 13.64
CA ARG A 128 -4.84 4.85 15.11
C ARG A 128 -6.10 4.28 15.76
N MET A 129 -7.28 4.77 15.36
CA MET A 129 -8.55 4.28 15.91
C MET A 129 -8.79 2.79 15.59
N ALA A 130 -8.41 2.33 14.39
CA ALA A 130 -8.51 0.93 14.00
C ALA A 130 -7.56 0.03 14.81
N GLY A 131 -6.31 0.45 15.02
CA GLY A 131 -5.37 -0.24 15.90
C GLY A 131 -5.85 -0.28 17.36
N ALA A 132 -6.44 0.81 17.85
CA ALA A 132 -7.05 0.87 19.17
C ALA A 132 -8.25 -0.08 19.32
N CYS A 133 -8.98 -0.35 18.23
CA CYS A 133 -10.09 -1.31 18.22
C CYS A 133 -9.60 -2.74 18.48
N VAL A 134 -8.55 -3.17 17.79
CA VAL A 134 -7.93 -4.47 18.02
C VAL A 134 -7.35 -4.57 19.42
N LEU A 135 -6.70 -3.52 19.91
CA LEU A 135 -6.19 -3.50 21.28
C LEU A 135 -7.33 -3.66 22.30
N ALA A 136 -8.45 -2.95 22.10
CA ALA A 136 -9.61 -3.05 22.98
C ALA A 136 -10.19 -4.47 22.98
N LEU A 137 -10.32 -5.11 21.81
CA LEU A 137 -10.91 -6.44 21.65
C LEU A 137 -9.95 -7.62 21.90
N LYS A 138 -8.66 -7.35 22.16
CA LYS A 138 -7.59 -8.37 22.23
C LYS A 138 -7.93 -9.59 23.09
N ASP A 139 -8.51 -9.37 24.27
CA ASP A 139 -8.82 -10.44 25.24
C ASP A 139 -10.30 -10.86 25.21
N PHE A 140 -11.11 -10.30 24.30
CA PHE A 140 -12.50 -10.69 24.14
C PHE A 140 -12.62 -12.07 23.50
N GLN A 141 -13.48 -12.92 24.07
CA GLN A 141 -13.73 -14.27 23.58
C GLN A 141 -15.22 -14.57 23.61
N HIS A 142 -15.71 -15.24 22.58
CA HIS A 142 -17.09 -15.72 22.54
C HIS A 142 -17.23 -16.87 21.52
N PRO A 143 -18.02 -17.93 21.78
CA PRO A 143 -18.17 -19.04 20.84
C PRO A 143 -18.63 -18.61 19.44
N GLN A 144 -19.56 -17.66 19.35
CA GLN A 144 -20.07 -17.13 18.07
C GLN A 144 -19.09 -16.21 17.32
N ALA A 145 -17.95 -15.85 17.93
CA ALA A 145 -16.88 -15.20 17.20
C ALA A 145 -16.21 -16.16 16.19
N HIS A 146 -16.30 -17.49 16.39
CA HIS A 146 -15.73 -18.52 15.52
C HIS A 146 -16.70 -19.03 14.44
N ARG A 147 -17.68 -18.22 14.06
CA ARG A 147 -18.63 -18.59 12.99
C ARG A 147 -17.98 -18.47 11.61
N SER A 148 -18.45 -19.27 10.66
CA SER A 148 -18.14 -19.07 9.25
C SER A 148 -18.97 -17.91 8.69
N PHE A 149 -18.35 -17.09 7.86
CA PHE A 149 -18.97 -15.87 7.33
C PHE A 149 -18.29 -15.43 6.03
N PRO A 150 -19.04 -15.14 4.94
CA PRO A 150 -18.44 -14.82 3.64
C PRO A 150 -17.51 -13.60 3.62
N TRP A 151 -17.66 -12.68 4.57
CA TRP A 151 -16.82 -11.49 4.70
C TRP A 151 -15.58 -11.69 5.57
N ASN A 152 -15.40 -12.87 6.17
CA ASN A 152 -14.15 -13.25 6.82
C ASN A 152 -13.09 -13.53 5.73
N LEU A 153 -12.04 -12.71 5.65
CA LEU A 153 -10.99 -12.88 4.63
C LEU A 153 -10.30 -14.24 4.68
N ALA A 154 -10.21 -14.86 5.86
CA ALA A 154 -9.66 -16.20 6.03
C ALA A 154 -10.44 -17.28 5.28
N GLU A 155 -11.70 -17.00 4.89
CA GLU A 155 -12.60 -17.92 4.19
C GLU A 155 -12.86 -17.47 2.74
N SER A 156 -12.17 -16.45 2.24
CA SER A 156 -12.47 -15.79 0.95
C SER A 156 -12.27 -16.64 -0.32
N ASP A 157 -11.77 -17.87 -0.22
CA ASP A 157 -11.58 -18.76 -1.39
C ASP A 157 -12.90 -19.10 -2.11
N TRP A 158 -14.05 -18.97 -1.43
CA TRP A 158 -15.38 -19.14 -2.05
C TRP A 158 -15.58 -18.22 -3.28
N THR A 159 -14.89 -17.08 -3.36
CA THR A 159 -15.00 -16.18 -4.53
C THR A 159 -14.50 -16.84 -5.82
N ARG A 160 -13.64 -17.86 -5.72
CA ARG A 160 -13.13 -18.64 -6.87
C ARG A 160 -14.26 -19.30 -7.67
N ASP A 161 -15.30 -19.76 -6.98
CA ASP A 161 -16.46 -20.43 -7.61
C ASP A 161 -17.30 -19.45 -8.46
N HIS A 162 -17.11 -18.14 -8.26
CA HIS A 162 -17.86 -17.07 -8.90
C HIS A 162 -17.07 -16.30 -9.97
N LEU A 163 -15.88 -16.77 -10.35
CA LEU A 163 -15.08 -16.15 -11.42
C LEU A 163 -15.87 -15.99 -12.73
N HIS A 164 -16.77 -16.93 -13.03
CA HIS A 164 -17.60 -16.93 -14.23
C HIS A 164 -18.52 -15.71 -14.37
N LEU A 165 -18.74 -14.95 -13.30
CA LEU A 165 -19.55 -13.72 -13.30
C LEU A 165 -18.82 -12.52 -13.92
N PHE A 166 -17.50 -12.59 -14.11
CA PHE A 166 -16.68 -11.49 -14.60
C PHE A 166 -16.17 -11.71 -16.03
N ASP A 167 -15.75 -10.63 -16.70
CA ASP A 167 -15.07 -10.73 -18.00
C ASP A 167 -13.64 -11.28 -17.88
N SER A 168 -13.00 -11.58 -19.02
CA SER A 168 -11.72 -12.29 -19.05
C SER A 168 -10.57 -11.56 -18.35
N ASP A 169 -10.47 -10.23 -18.47
CA ASP A 169 -9.37 -9.45 -17.84
C ASP A 169 -9.57 -9.43 -16.31
N ARG A 170 -10.82 -9.22 -15.87
CA ARG A 170 -11.17 -9.30 -14.44
C ARG A 170 -10.98 -10.69 -13.85
N GLN A 171 -11.32 -11.75 -14.60
CA GLN A 171 -11.10 -13.13 -14.18
C GLN A 171 -9.61 -13.44 -13.99
N GLU A 172 -8.76 -13.00 -14.91
CA GLU A 172 -7.31 -13.19 -14.80
C GLU A 172 -6.74 -12.48 -13.58
N LEU A 173 -7.15 -11.23 -13.35
CA LEU A 173 -6.76 -10.44 -12.19
C LEU A 173 -7.21 -11.06 -10.86
N ILE A 174 -8.48 -11.49 -10.75
CA ILE A 174 -8.96 -12.13 -9.51
C ILE A 174 -8.21 -13.46 -9.29
N ARG A 175 -8.02 -14.25 -10.35
CA ARG A 175 -7.32 -15.54 -10.26
C ARG A 175 -5.89 -15.38 -9.79
N SER A 176 -5.14 -14.39 -10.27
CA SER A 176 -3.75 -14.18 -9.85
C SER A 176 -3.64 -13.91 -8.34
N TYR A 177 -4.52 -13.09 -7.77
CA TYR A 177 -4.56 -12.84 -6.33
C TYR A 177 -5.05 -14.02 -5.51
N LEU A 178 -6.03 -14.77 -6.01
CA LEU A 178 -6.49 -16.00 -5.37
C LEU A 178 -5.38 -17.06 -5.31
N ASP A 179 -4.61 -17.21 -6.39
CA ASP A 179 -3.49 -18.15 -6.45
C ASP A 179 -2.35 -17.68 -5.54
N ARG A 180 -2.04 -16.36 -5.52
CA ARG A 180 -1.08 -15.78 -4.58
C ARG A 180 -1.49 -15.97 -3.12
N PHE A 181 -2.79 -15.80 -2.80
CA PHE A 181 -3.31 -16.04 -1.45
C PHE A 181 -3.23 -17.52 -1.07
N ALA A 182 -3.44 -18.43 -2.03
CA ALA A 182 -3.24 -19.87 -1.83
C ALA A 182 -1.78 -20.20 -1.49
N ASP A 183 -0.81 -19.59 -2.18
CA ASP A 183 0.63 -19.76 -1.91
C ASP A 183 1.03 -19.25 -0.51
N LEU A 184 0.33 -18.23 0.01
CA LEU A 184 0.57 -17.67 1.34
C LEU A 184 -0.08 -18.46 2.48
N GLN A 185 -0.94 -19.46 2.20
CA GLN A 185 -1.82 -20.05 3.22
C GLN A 185 -1.08 -20.63 4.42
N ASP A 186 0.05 -21.30 4.20
CA ASP A 186 0.80 -21.93 5.30
C ASP A 186 1.39 -20.88 6.24
N LEU A 187 1.90 -19.77 5.71
CA LEU A 187 2.35 -18.62 6.49
C LEU A 187 1.17 -17.94 7.18
N TYR A 188 0.11 -17.66 6.42
CA TYR A 188 -1.08 -16.95 6.87
C TYR A 188 -1.79 -17.62 8.06
N ARG A 189 -1.87 -18.95 8.06
CA ARG A 189 -2.45 -19.73 9.17
C ARG A 189 -1.69 -19.58 10.49
N SER A 190 -0.41 -19.22 10.43
CA SER A 190 0.43 -19.02 11.62
C SER A 190 0.34 -17.62 12.22
N LEU A 191 -0.33 -16.67 11.54
CA LEU A 191 -0.40 -15.29 11.97
C LEU A 191 -1.28 -15.13 13.23
N PRO A 192 -1.03 -14.09 14.05
CA PRO A 192 -1.84 -13.81 15.23
C PRO A 192 -3.33 -13.66 14.91
N GLN A 193 -4.17 -14.24 15.77
CA GLN A 193 -5.62 -14.16 15.66
C GLN A 193 -6.24 -13.52 16.91
N ALA A 194 -7.31 -12.76 16.72
CA ALA A 194 -8.13 -12.22 17.80
C ALA A 194 -9.55 -11.96 17.27
N VAL A 195 -10.47 -11.57 18.14
CA VAL A 195 -11.73 -10.97 17.66
C VAL A 195 -11.42 -9.59 17.13
N VAL A 196 -11.75 -9.34 15.87
CA VAL A 196 -11.57 -8.03 15.20
C VAL A 196 -12.92 -7.49 14.73
N HIS A 197 -12.95 -6.22 14.31
CA HIS A 197 -14.18 -5.59 13.82
C HIS A 197 -14.65 -6.19 12.49
N ASN A 198 -13.72 -6.49 11.58
CA ASN A 198 -13.92 -7.14 10.28
C ASN A 198 -14.76 -6.36 9.26
N ASP A 199 -15.08 -5.09 9.54
CA ASP A 199 -15.89 -4.27 8.62
C ASP A 199 -15.71 -2.76 8.83
N LEU A 200 -14.46 -2.32 9.02
CA LEU A 200 -14.13 -0.89 9.10
C LEU A 200 -14.14 -0.25 7.70
N ASN A 201 -15.33 -0.17 7.10
CA ASN A 201 -15.61 0.51 5.84
C ASN A 201 -15.98 1.99 6.06
N ASP A 202 -16.13 2.73 4.95
CA ASP A 202 -16.39 4.17 4.92
C ASP A 202 -17.76 4.60 5.49
N HIS A 203 -18.68 3.66 5.71
CA HIS A 203 -19.97 3.90 6.37
C HIS A 203 -19.97 3.56 7.87
N ASN A 204 -18.93 2.87 8.36
CA ASN A 204 -18.81 2.45 9.76
C ASN A 204 -17.83 3.33 10.57
N ILE A 205 -17.32 4.40 9.96
CA ILE A 205 -16.39 5.34 10.57
C ILE A 205 -17.07 6.70 10.72
N ILE A 206 -17.11 7.20 11.97
CA ILE A 206 -17.67 8.50 12.30
C ILE A 206 -16.57 9.54 12.39
N VAL A 207 -16.78 10.66 11.70
CA VAL A 207 -15.88 11.80 11.61
C VAL A 207 -16.57 13.06 12.13
N SER A 208 -15.81 13.99 12.72
CA SER A 208 -16.37 15.25 13.22
C SER A 208 -17.05 16.08 12.13
N GLU A 209 -18.12 16.78 12.50
CA GLU A 209 -18.87 17.70 11.62
C GLU A 209 -18.03 18.88 11.08
N ILE A 210 -16.93 19.22 11.76
CA ILE A 210 -16.08 20.36 11.39
C ILE A 210 -15.27 20.02 10.14
N SER A 211 -15.53 20.74 9.04
CA SER A 211 -14.86 20.52 7.76
C SER A 211 -13.41 21.00 7.69
N GLU A 212 -13.00 22.02 8.44
CA GLU A 212 -11.64 22.59 8.31
C GLU A 212 -10.54 21.66 8.85
N LYS A 213 -10.85 20.86 9.89
CA LYS A 213 -9.92 19.89 10.51
C LYS A 213 -10.72 18.70 11.02
N PRO A 214 -11.21 17.84 10.11
CA PRO A 214 -11.96 16.66 10.52
C PRO A 214 -11.10 15.77 11.42
N LYS A 215 -11.77 15.08 12.34
CA LYS A 215 -11.15 14.06 13.21
C LYS A 215 -11.98 12.79 13.16
N VAL A 216 -11.31 11.64 13.15
CA VAL A 216 -11.99 10.37 13.38
C VAL A 216 -12.43 10.33 14.85
N LEU A 217 -13.73 10.16 15.08
CA LEU A 217 -14.34 10.22 16.41
C LEU A 217 -14.77 8.86 16.91
N GLY A 218 -15.19 7.97 16.02
CA GLY A 218 -15.84 6.73 16.44
C GLY A 218 -15.87 5.65 15.37
N LEU A 219 -15.99 4.42 15.85
CA LEU A 219 -16.19 3.22 15.06
C LEU A 219 -17.52 2.62 15.47
N ILE A 220 -18.34 2.24 14.49
CA ILE A 220 -19.70 1.74 14.71
C ILE A 220 -19.91 0.43 13.95
N ASP A 221 -20.98 -0.26 14.32
CA ASP A 221 -21.41 -1.52 13.71
C ASP A 221 -20.46 -2.72 13.84
N PHE A 222 -20.36 -3.25 15.06
CA PHE A 222 -19.65 -4.49 15.38
C PHE A 222 -20.41 -5.77 14.96
N GLY A 223 -21.38 -5.67 14.04
CA GLY A 223 -22.18 -6.82 13.60
C GLY A 223 -21.35 -7.93 12.96
N ASP A 224 -20.29 -7.55 12.25
CA ASP A 224 -19.45 -8.46 11.48
C ASP A 224 -18.23 -8.96 12.25
N ALA A 225 -18.09 -8.57 13.51
CA ALA A 225 -16.95 -8.95 14.34
C ALA A 225 -16.76 -10.48 14.39
N VAL A 226 -15.55 -10.95 14.20
CA VAL A 226 -15.21 -12.37 14.04
C VAL A 226 -13.80 -12.64 14.56
N TYR A 227 -13.55 -13.86 15.03
CA TYR A 227 -12.23 -14.33 15.42
C TYR A 227 -11.45 -14.77 14.17
N THR A 228 -10.45 -13.98 13.77
CA THR A 228 -9.68 -14.20 12.54
C THR A 228 -8.27 -13.60 12.68
N GLN A 229 -7.43 -13.70 11.63
CA GLN A 229 -6.11 -13.08 11.61
C GLN A 229 -6.23 -11.57 11.79
N VAL A 230 -5.46 -11.01 12.73
CA VAL A 230 -5.55 -9.57 13.06
C VAL A 230 -5.23 -8.68 11.86
N ILE A 231 -4.25 -9.08 11.04
CA ILE A 231 -3.87 -8.36 9.82
C ILE A 231 -5.04 -8.19 8.82
N ASN A 232 -6.08 -9.03 8.88
CA ASN A 232 -7.26 -8.87 8.04
C ASN A 232 -7.98 -7.55 8.31
N ASP A 233 -8.08 -7.14 9.59
CA ASP A 233 -8.77 -5.91 9.97
C ASP A 233 -8.02 -4.67 9.46
N ALA A 234 -6.68 -4.72 9.51
CA ALA A 234 -5.81 -3.71 8.90
C ALA A 234 -6.00 -3.65 7.37
N ALA A 235 -6.00 -4.80 6.70
CA ALA A 235 -6.22 -4.87 5.25
C ALA A 235 -7.59 -4.29 4.85
N ILE A 236 -8.63 -4.52 5.64
CA ILE A 236 -9.98 -4.01 5.41
C ILE A 236 -10.01 -2.48 5.51
N VAL A 237 -9.56 -1.90 6.62
CA VAL A 237 -9.59 -0.44 6.80
C VAL A 237 -8.71 0.28 5.77
N ILE A 238 -7.56 -0.32 5.42
CA ILE A 238 -6.68 0.20 4.38
C ILE A 238 -7.39 0.19 3.02
N ALA A 239 -8.02 -0.92 2.62
CA ALA A 239 -8.71 -1.03 1.33
C ALA A 239 -9.75 0.08 1.11
N TYR A 240 -10.58 0.39 2.11
CA TYR A 240 -11.58 1.46 2.00
C TYR A 240 -10.97 2.87 2.08
N ALA A 241 -9.88 3.05 2.82
CA ALA A 241 -9.19 4.34 2.91
C ALA A 241 -8.46 4.73 1.61
N MET A 242 -8.11 3.75 0.77
CA MET A 242 -7.43 3.94 -0.52
C MET A 242 -8.38 4.27 -1.67
N MET A 243 -9.69 4.01 -1.51
CA MET A 243 -10.68 4.24 -2.56
C MET A 243 -10.75 5.71 -2.98
N GLN A 244 -10.98 5.94 -4.27
CA GLN A 244 -11.08 7.26 -4.90
C GLN A 244 -9.82 8.15 -4.80
N LEU A 245 -8.65 7.57 -4.47
CA LEU A 245 -7.38 8.29 -4.41
C LEU A 245 -6.48 8.00 -5.62
N PRO A 246 -5.69 8.99 -6.11
CA PRO A 246 -4.71 8.78 -7.18
C PRO A 246 -3.58 7.81 -6.80
N ASP A 247 -2.99 7.97 -5.62
CA ASP A 247 -1.90 7.14 -5.10
C ASP A 247 -2.41 6.26 -3.93
N PRO A 248 -2.90 5.04 -4.24
CA PRO A 248 -3.48 4.16 -3.23
C PRO A 248 -2.41 3.68 -2.23
N LEU A 249 -1.17 3.43 -2.65
CA LEU A 249 -0.14 2.95 -1.74
C LEU A 249 0.20 4.00 -0.67
N ALA A 250 0.38 5.26 -1.06
CA ALA A 250 0.60 6.35 -0.11
C ALA A 250 -0.53 6.46 0.93
N ALA A 251 -1.79 6.32 0.50
CA ALA A 251 -2.94 6.34 1.39
C ALA A 251 -2.95 5.16 2.38
N GLY A 252 -2.60 3.96 1.91
CA GLY A 252 -2.49 2.77 2.75
C GLY A 252 -1.36 2.88 3.78
N ILE A 253 -0.23 3.49 3.41
CA ILE A 253 0.90 3.78 4.32
C ILE A 253 0.45 4.67 5.49
N ASP A 254 -0.31 5.74 5.22
CA ASP A 254 -0.81 6.63 6.28
C ASP A 254 -1.66 5.88 7.31
N VAL A 255 -2.56 5.02 6.85
CA VAL A 255 -3.42 4.22 7.74
C VAL A 255 -2.58 3.21 8.53
N LEU A 256 -1.66 2.50 7.87
CA LEU A 256 -0.80 1.52 8.53
C LEU A 256 0.10 2.18 9.58
N GLN A 257 0.60 3.40 9.31
CA GLN A 257 1.37 4.20 10.27
C GLN A 257 0.59 4.40 11.56
N GLY A 258 -0.65 4.91 11.46
CA GLY A 258 -1.49 5.12 12.64
C GLY A 258 -1.85 3.82 13.36
N TYR A 259 -2.14 2.76 12.60
CA TYR A 259 -2.48 1.45 13.15
C TYR A 259 -1.35 0.89 14.01
N SER A 260 -0.10 1.07 13.56
CA SER A 260 1.10 0.60 14.25
C SER A 260 1.36 1.25 15.61
N GLU A 261 0.66 2.35 15.94
CA GLU A 261 0.75 2.98 17.27
C GLU A 261 0.14 2.10 18.38
N HIS A 262 -0.81 1.22 18.04
CA HIS A 262 -1.51 0.34 18.99
C HIS A 262 -1.31 -1.16 18.72
N TYR A 263 -0.69 -1.51 17.60
CA TYR A 263 -0.43 -2.90 17.23
C TYR A 263 0.98 -3.09 16.67
N GLN A 264 1.72 -4.04 17.24
CA GLN A 264 3.06 -4.37 16.77
C GLN A 264 2.98 -5.52 15.76
N PHE A 265 3.22 -5.19 14.49
CA PHE A 265 3.22 -6.16 13.40
C PHE A 265 4.49 -7.04 13.41
N SER A 266 4.33 -8.29 13.01
CA SER A 266 5.44 -9.16 12.59
C SER A 266 5.74 -8.99 11.10
N GLU A 267 6.96 -9.33 10.67
CA GLU A 267 7.33 -9.33 9.24
C GLU A 267 6.43 -10.26 8.42
N ASN A 268 6.00 -11.39 9.00
CA ASN A 268 5.10 -12.34 8.36
C ASN A 268 3.72 -11.72 8.07
N GLU A 269 3.16 -10.94 9.00
CA GLU A 269 1.89 -10.23 8.76
C GLU A 269 2.02 -9.22 7.62
N ILE A 270 3.09 -8.42 7.64
CA ILE A 270 3.34 -7.42 6.61
C ILE A 270 3.52 -8.05 5.22
N SER A 271 4.17 -9.21 5.15
CA SER A 271 4.34 -9.94 3.88
C SER A 271 3.03 -10.44 3.25
N CYS A 272 1.93 -10.50 4.01
CA CYS A 272 0.62 -10.88 3.49
C CYS A 272 -0.27 -9.68 3.14
N LEU A 273 0.07 -8.47 3.60
CA LEU A 273 -0.85 -7.32 3.59
C LEU A 273 -1.29 -6.90 2.18
N HIS A 274 -0.38 -6.85 1.20
CA HIS A 274 -0.71 -6.48 -0.18
C HIS A 274 -1.77 -7.40 -0.79
N THR A 275 -1.60 -8.72 -0.62
CA THR A 275 -2.56 -9.71 -1.12
C THR A 275 -3.87 -9.64 -0.35
N LEU A 276 -3.85 -9.44 0.98
CA LEU A 276 -5.07 -9.36 1.79
C LEU A 276 -5.94 -8.13 1.45
N ILE A 277 -5.32 -6.99 1.13
CA ILE A 277 -6.04 -5.81 0.62
C ILE A 277 -6.79 -6.18 -0.68
N ALA A 278 -6.10 -6.84 -1.62
CA ALA A 278 -6.73 -7.31 -2.85
C ALA A 278 -7.87 -8.31 -2.59
N MET A 279 -7.67 -9.26 -1.66
CA MET A 279 -8.69 -10.23 -1.28
C MET A 279 -9.95 -9.58 -0.68
N ARG A 280 -9.82 -8.46 0.06
CA ARG A 280 -10.99 -7.69 0.50
C ARG A 280 -11.72 -7.05 -0.66
N LEU A 281 -11.01 -6.45 -1.61
CA LEU A 281 -11.64 -5.85 -2.79
C LEU A 281 -12.35 -6.92 -3.65
N ILE A 282 -11.73 -8.08 -3.83
CA ILE A 282 -12.30 -9.24 -4.54
C ILE A 282 -13.58 -9.71 -3.84
N THR A 283 -13.56 -9.83 -2.52
CA THR A 283 -14.74 -10.19 -1.71
C THR A 283 -15.86 -9.18 -1.94
N THR A 284 -15.55 -7.88 -1.89
CA THR A 284 -16.52 -6.79 -2.11
C THR A 284 -17.16 -6.85 -3.50
N VAL A 285 -16.37 -6.96 -4.57
CA VAL A 285 -16.91 -6.97 -5.95
C VAL A 285 -17.69 -8.25 -6.26
N THR A 286 -17.28 -9.39 -5.67
CA THR A 286 -18.00 -10.66 -5.81
C THR A 286 -19.34 -10.63 -5.09
N GLN A 287 -19.37 -10.14 -3.86
CA GLN A 287 -20.61 -9.95 -3.11
C GLN A 287 -21.56 -8.97 -3.82
N ALA A 288 -21.06 -7.84 -4.31
CA ALA A 288 -21.87 -6.88 -5.06
C ALA A 288 -22.48 -7.51 -6.33
N THR A 289 -21.69 -8.31 -7.06
CA THR A 289 -22.16 -8.99 -8.28
C THR A 289 -23.24 -10.02 -7.97
N LEU A 290 -23.05 -10.85 -6.95
CA LEU A 290 -24.05 -11.83 -6.51
C LEU A 290 -25.36 -11.18 -6.07
N ARG A 291 -25.27 -10.03 -5.38
CA ARG A 291 -26.47 -9.29 -4.94
C ARG A 291 -27.27 -8.74 -6.12
N LYS A 292 -26.64 -8.33 -7.22
CA LYS A 292 -27.36 -7.89 -8.42
C LYS A 292 -28.19 -9.00 -9.08
N GLU A 293 -27.81 -10.26 -8.88
CA GLU A 293 -28.60 -11.40 -9.34
C GLU A 293 -29.80 -11.71 -8.41
N ASP A 294 -29.79 -11.17 -7.19
CA ASP A 294 -30.89 -11.28 -6.24
C ASP A 294 -31.98 -10.23 -6.54
N ALA A 295 -33.19 -10.72 -6.83
CA ALA A 295 -34.35 -9.90 -7.14
C ALA A 295 -34.83 -9.03 -5.96
N ASP A 296 -34.40 -9.35 -4.73
CA ASP A 296 -34.71 -8.60 -3.51
C ASP A 296 -33.64 -7.55 -3.14
N SER A 297 -32.61 -7.35 -3.98
CA SER A 297 -31.51 -6.42 -3.68
C SER A 297 -31.91 -4.94 -3.79
N THR A 298 -31.45 -4.15 -2.81
CA THR A 298 -31.64 -2.69 -2.76
C THR A 298 -30.42 -1.91 -3.29
N GLU A 299 -30.64 -0.67 -3.75
CA GLU A 299 -29.61 0.22 -4.32
C GLU A 299 -28.44 0.53 -3.36
N TYR A 300 -28.67 0.44 -2.04
CA TYR A 300 -27.66 0.63 -0.99
C TYR A 300 -26.50 -0.39 -1.05
N HIS A 301 -26.71 -1.58 -1.61
CA HIS A 301 -25.70 -2.63 -1.61
C HIS A 301 -24.62 -2.48 -2.69
N ASN A 302 -24.72 -1.47 -3.56
CA ASN A 302 -23.80 -1.25 -4.68
C ASN A 302 -22.80 -0.09 -4.45
N VAL A 303 -22.82 0.56 -3.27
CA VAL A 303 -22.17 1.86 -3.05
C VAL A 303 -20.64 1.82 -3.24
N SER A 304 -19.98 0.69 -2.96
CA SER A 304 -18.50 0.58 -3.04
C SER A 304 -17.98 -0.26 -4.20
N GLU A 305 -18.83 -0.86 -5.04
CA GLU A 305 -18.37 -1.81 -6.08
C GLU A 305 -17.51 -1.13 -7.15
N GLN A 306 -17.95 0.02 -7.65
CA GLN A 306 -17.21 0.75 -8.68
C GLN A 306 -15.83 1.17 -8.15
N ASP A 307 -15.81 1.77 -6.96
CA ASP A 307 -14.57 2.21 -6.31
C ASP A 307 -13.63 1.03 -6.01
N ALA A 308 -14.18 -0.13 -5.61
CA ALA A 308 -13.41 -1.34 -5.39
C ALA A 308 -12.78 -1.86 -6.69
N TRP A 309 -13.51 -1.83 -7.81
CA TRP A 309 -12.96 -2.18 -9.13
C TRP A 309 -11.87 -1.21 -9.58
N GLU A 310 -12.10 0.09 -9.47
CA GLU A 310 -11.12 1.11 -9.82
C GLU A 310 -9.84 0.96 -9.00
N LEU A 311 -9.97 0.74 -7.68
CA LEU A 311 -8.85 0.49 -6.80
C LEU A 311 -8.15 -0.83 -7.14
N LEU A 312 -8.85 -1.93 -7.38
CA LEU A 312 -8.22 -3.22 -7.72
C LEU A 312 -7.42 -3.13 -9.02
N MET A 313 -7.91 -2.37 -10.02
CA MET A 313 -7.19 -2.13 -11.27
C MET A 313 -5.94 -1.26 -11.08
N LYS A 314 -5.95 -0.28 -10.18
CA LYS A 314 -4.74 0.46 -9.78
C LYS A 314 -3.79 -0.42 -8.97
N TRP A 315 -4.33 -1.21 -8.05
CA TRP A 315 -3.55 -2.05 -7.14
C TRP A 315 -2.75 -3.11 -7.90
N ARG A 316 -3.28 -3.63 -9.01
CA ARG A 316 -2.56 -4.55 -9.91
C ARG A 316 -1.27 -3.97 -10.50
N THR A 317 -1.12 -2.64 -10.55
CA THR A 317 0.09 -1.99 -11.06
C THR A 317 1.07 -1.62 -9.95
N VAL A 318 0.70 -1.81 -8.68
CA VAL A 318 1.58 -1.62 -7.54
C VAL A 318 2.29 -2.94 -7.26
N SER A 319 3.61 -2.95 -7.42
CA SER A 319 4.44 -4.11 -7.14
C SER A 319 4.23 -4.61 -5.70
N GLU A 320 4.04 -5.92 -5.54
CA GLU A 320 3.88 -6.55 -4.23
C GLU A 320 5.11 -6.31 -3.35
N GLU A 321 6.32 -6.46 -3.91
CA GLU A 321 7.57 -6.19 -3.21
C GLU A 321 7.66 -4.73 -2.79
N PHE A 322 7.38 -3.80 -3.71
CA PHE A 322 7.47 -2.37 -3.40
C PHE A 322 6.50 -1.96 -2.29
N ALA A 323 5.24 -2.38 -2.39
CA ALA A 323 4.26 -2.14 -1.34
C ALA A 323 4.71 -2.74 -0.01
N THR A 324 5.20 -3.99 -0.02
CA THR A 324 5.71 -4.66 1.18
C THR A 324 6.89 -3.91 1.79
N TYR A 325 7.84 -3.40 0.99
CA TYR A 325 8.98 -2.63 1.48
C TYR A 325 8.55 -1.29 2.09
N CYS A 326 7.58 -0.61 1.50
CA CYS A 326 6.98 0.58 2.11
C CYS A 326 6.27 0.26 3.43
N PHE A 327 5.51 -0.85 3.48
CA PHE A 327 4.82 -1.29 4.70
C PHE A 327 5.81 -1.68 5.81
N ARG A 328 6.91 -2.35 5.46
CA ARG A 328 7.99 -2.68 6.40
C ARG A 328 8.59 -1.42 7.02
N GLN A 329 8.94 -0.45 6.18
CA GLN A 329 9.55 0.79 6.62
C GLN A 329 8.63 1.56 7.58
N VAL A 330 7.34 1.68 7.27
CA VAL A 330 6.41 2.46 8.10
C VAL A 330 6.15 1.83 9.47
N VAL A 331 6.25 0.50 9.60
CA VAL A 331 6.10 -0.20 10.88
C VAL A 331 7.44 -0.44 11.60
N GLY A 332 8.55 0.12 11.08
CA GLY A 332 9.84 0.16 11.76
C GLY A 332 10.85 -0.95 11.41
N PHE A 333 10.61 -1.72 10.34
CA PHE A 333 11.60 -2.64 9.77
C PHE A 333 12.44 -1.96 8.68
N ASP A 334 13.59 -2.54 8.35
CA ASP A 334 14.32 -2.15 7.12
C ASP A 334 13.43 -2.42 5.90
N ALA A 335 13.48 -1.52 4.92
CA ALA A 335 12.61 -1.58 3.75
C ALA A 335 12.80 -2.92 3.03
N HIS A 336 14.05 -3.27 2.71
CA HIS A 336 14.38 -4.58 2.17
C HIS A 336 14.86 -5.53 3.31
N PRO A 337 14.39 -6.78 3.39
CA PRO A 337 14.77 -7.71 4.48
C PRO A 337 16.27 -8.04 4.54
N GLN A 338 16.99 -7.89 3.42
CA GLN A 338 18.45 -8.10 3.35
C GLN A 338 19.26 -6.80 3.47
N GLU A 339 18.65 -5.64 3.69
CA GLU A 339 19.35 -4.34 3.70
C GLU A 339 20.52 -4.31 4.69
N LYS A 340 20.29 -4.75 5.93
CA LYS A 340 21.32 -4.82 6.95
C LYS A 340 22.43 -5.81 6.61
N ASN A 341 22.07 -7.02 6.17
CA ASN A 341 23.04 -8.05 5.79
C ASN A 341 23.93 -7.58 4.63
N PHE A 342 23.32 -6.98 3.60
CA PHE A 342 24.04 -6.38 2.49
C PHE A 342 24.96 -5.25 2.94
N THR A 343 24.47 -4.35 3.80
CA THR A 343 25.27 -3.21 4.30
C THR A 343 26.48 -3.67 5.11
N GLU A 344 26.33 -4.71 5.92
CA GLU A 344 27.43 -5.32 6.67
C GLU A 344 28.43 -6.02 5.75
N TRP A 345 27.95 -6.81 4.79
CA TRP A 345 28.78 -7.45 3.77
C TRP A 345 29.55 -6.42 2.94
N ALA A 346 28.88 -5.39 2.42
CA ALA A 346 29.47 -4.37 1.55
C ALA A 346 30.63 -3.62 2.22
N LYS A 347 30.57 -3.39 3.54
CA LYS A 347 31.67 -2.77 4.32
C LYS A 347 32.94 -3.62 4.38
N THR A 348 32.83 -4.92 4.15
CA THR A 348 33.99 -5.83 4.12
C THR A 348 34.62 -5.95 2.74
N GLN A 349 33.91 -5.47 1.70
CA GLN A 349 34.39 -5.52 0.34
C GLN A 349 35.35 -4.38 0.04
N THR A 350 36.34 -4.66 -0.78
CA THR A 350 37.23 -3.64 -1.35
C THR A 350 37.24 -3.82 -2.86
N VAL A 351 36.78 -2.80 -3.57
CA VAL A 351 36.78 -2.73 -5.03
C VAL A 351 37.56 -1.52 -5.50
N SER A 352 38.03 -1.56 -6.75
CA SER A 352 38.89 -0.53 -7.33
C SER A 352 38.33 0.03 -8.63
N PHE A 353 38.69 1.28 -8.93
CA PHE A 353 38.41 1.84 -10.27
C PHE A 353 39.21 1.13 -11.36
N GLU A 354 40.29 0.43 -11.02
CA GLU A 354 41.07 -0.42 -11.95
C GLU A 354 40.31 -1.67 -12.37
N GLU A 355 39.57 -2.26 -11.44
CA GLU A 355 38.68 -3.39 -11.73
C GLU A 355 37.48 -2.94 -12.57
N LEU A 356 36.94 -1.74 -12.36
CA LEU A 356 35.79 -1.23 -13.12
C LEU A 356 36.17 -0.63 -14.49
N PHE A 357 37.26 0.13 -14.55
CA PHE A 357 37.71 0.89 -15.72
C PHE A 357 39.22 0.68 -16.02
N PRO A 358 39.67 -0.55 -16.34
CA PRO A 358 41.09 -0.88 -16.43
C PRO A 358 41.89 -0.01 -17.41
N ASN A 359 41.25 0.47 -18.48
CA ASN A 359 41.89 1.31 -19.49
C ASN A 359 41.87 2.81 -19.19
N ALA A 360 41.04 3.27 -18.25
CA ALA A 360 40.94 4.69 -17.87
C ALA A 360 41.92 5.08 -16.76
N VAL A 361 42.19 4.17 -15.82
CA VAL A 361 43.04 4.46 -14.65
C VAL A 361 44.45 4.96 -15.02
N PRO A 362 45.17 4.36 -15.99
CA PRO A 362 46.49 4.86 -16.35
C PRO A 362 46.49 6.31 -16.83
N THR A 363 45.37 6.77 -17.41
CA THR A 363 45.19 8.12 -17.93
C THR A 363 44.68 9.09 -16.87
N ILE A 364 43.73 8.66 -16.02
CA ILE A 364 42.95 9.53 -15.14
C ILE A 364 43.32 9.40 -13.67
N ASN A 365 43.93 8.30 -13.23
CA ASN A 365 44.35 8.13 -11.84
C ASN A 365 45.72 7.44 -11.75
N ALA A 366 46.76 8.19 -12.14
CA ALA A 366 48.15 7.72 -12.20
C ALA A 366 48.70 7.19 -10.86
N LYS A 367 48.07 7.51 -9.73
CA LYS A 367 48.46 7.04 -8.40
C LYS A 367 47.76 5.75 -7.97
N LYS A 368 46.80 5.24 -8.76
CA LYS A 368 46.09 3.99 -8.46
C LYS A 368 45.40 3.98 -7.09
N GLU A 369 44.99 5.15 -6.63
CA GLU A 369 44.32 5.31 -5.33
C GLU A 369 42.83 5.02 -5.49
N ASN A 370 42.29 4.03 -4.77
CA ASN A 370 40.86 3.71 -4.74
C ASN A 370 40.18 4.42 -3.57
N THR A 371 40.12 5.76 -3.63
CA THR A 371 39.53 6.57 -2.56
C THR A 371 38.62 7.63 -3.15
N LEU A 372 37.67 8.15 -2.38
CA LEU A 372 36.89 9.34 -2.78
C LEU A 372 37.79 10.52 -3.19
N ALA A 373 39.01 10.59 -2.66
CA ALA A 373 39.96 11.63 -3.04
C ALA A 373 40.43 11.50 -4.50
N SER A 374 40.30 10.35 -5.17
CA SER A 374 40.57 10.21 -6.60
C SER A 374 39.43 10.73 -7.49
N CYS A 375 38.30 11.10 -6.91
CA CYS A 375 37.16 11.66 -7.62
C CYS A 375 37.06 13.18 -7.39
N PHE A 376 36.61 13.90 -8.42
CA PHE A 376 35.99 15.21 -8.29
C PHE A 376 34.48 14.99 -8.23
N LEU A 377 33.88 15.22 -7.05
CA LEU A 377 32.45 15.03 -6.86
C LEU A 377 31.68 16.25 -7.35
N LEU A 378 31.04 16.09 -8.50
CA LEU A 378 30.19 17.08 -9.12
C LEU A 378 28.83 17.10 -8.43
N ASN A 379 28.43 18.26 -7.92
CA ASN A 379 27.12 18.45 -7.30
C ASN A 379 26.07 18.76 -8.39
N LEU A 380 25.20 17.80 -8.68
CA LEU A 380 24.11 17.93 -9.65
C LEU A 380 22.75 18.23 -9.01
N LYS A 381 22.72 18.47 -7.69
CA LYS A 381 21.47 18.77 -6.97
C LYS A 381 20.81 20.03 -7.51
N VAL A 382 19.49 20.13 -7.36
CA VAL A 382 18.69 21.30 -7.75
C VAL A 382 19.21 22.63 -7.17
N SER A 383 19.88 22.60 -6.02
CA SER A 383 20.48 23.77 -5.38
C SER A 383 21.87 24.16 -5.92
N SER A 384 22.43 23.36 -6.84
CA SER A 384 23.77 23.56 -7.38
C SER A 384 23.81 24.73 -8.35
N LYS A 385 24.76 25.65 -8.12
CA LYS A 385 25.07 26.71 -9.09
C LYS A 385 25.70 26.19 -10.37
N TRP A 386 26.26 24.98 -10.34
CA TRP A 386 26.86 24.38 -11.52
C TRP A 386 25.79 23.99 -12.53
N MET A 387 24.60 23.56 -12.10
CA MET A 387 23.50 23.18 -13.01
C MET A 387 22.95 24.37 -13.80
N GLY A 388 22.97 25.57 -13.22
CA GLY A 388 22.47 26.78 -13.89
C GLY A 388 20.95 26.79 -14.03
N SER A 389 20.47 27.47 -15.07
CA SER A 389 19.05 27.63 -15.38
C SER A 389 18.44 26.41 -16.09
N ARG A 390 17.11 26.35 -16.18
CA ARG A 390 16.37 25.28 -16.89
C ARG A 390 16.79 25.10 -18.35
N HIS A 391 17.15 26.19 -19.01
CA HIS A 391 17.65 26.13 -20.37
C HIS A 391 19.03 25.45 -20.40
N GLU A 392 19.93 25.84 -19.50
CA GLU A 392 21.31 25.32 -19.47
C GLU A 392 21.40 23.85 -19.10
N PHE A 393 20.64 23.37 -18.10
CA PHE A 393 20.71 21.95 -17.72
C PHE A 393 19.94 21.01 -18.68
N ASN A 394 19.15 21.55 -19.61
CA ASN A 394 18.53 20.76 -20.68
C ASN A 394 19.30 20.83 -22.00
N ASP A 395 20.34 21.66 -22.06
CA ASP A 395 21.27 21.72 -23.18
C ASP A 395 22.39 20.68 -22.93
N LEU A 396 22.21 19.50 -23.52
CA LEU A 396 23.11 18.36 -23.31
C LEU A 396 24.48 18.58 -23.95
N ASP A 397 24.57 19.35 -25.03
CA ASP A 397 25.83 19.76 -25.65
C ASP A 397 26.62 20.69 -24.71
N LEU A 398 25.92 21.65 -24.08
CA LEU A 398 26.52 22.52 -23.06
C LEU A 398 26.95 21.72 -21.83
N PHE A 399 26.14 20.73 -21.41
CA PHE A 399 26.48 19.86 -20.30
C PHE A 399 27.78 19.09 -20.58
N GLU A 400 27.88 18.43 -21.73
CA GLU A 400 29.09 17.72 -22.17
C GLU A 400 30.29 18.66 -22.23
N TYR A 401 30.15 19.84 -22.84
CA TYR A 401 31.21 20.84 -22.88
C TYR A 401 31.73 21.22 -21.49
N LYS A 402 30.85 21.37 -20.49
CA LYS A 402 31.23 21.72 -19.12
C LYS A 402 31.93 20.57 -18.42
N ILE A 403 31.51 19.33 -18.64
CA ILE A 403 32.21 18.13 -18.16
C ILE A 403 33.63 18.08 -18.75
N ASP A 404 33.78 18.34 -20.04
CA ASP A 404 35.09 18.38 -20.71
C ASP A 404 36.02 19.46 -20.13
N GLN A 405 35.48 20.64 -19.78
CA GLN A 405 36.28 21.68 -19.12
C GLN A 405 36.70 21.25 -17.72
N LEU A 406 35.81 20.61 -16.95
CA LEU A 406 36.14 20.08 -15.63
C LEU A 406 37.22 19.00 -15.72
N GLN A 407 37.14 18.10 -16.69
CA GLN A 407 38.14 17.05 -16.86
C GLN A 407 39.52 17.64 -17.21
N LYS A 408 39.58 18.76 -17.95
CA LYS A 408 40.83 19.49 -18.22
C LYS A 408 41.40 20.18 -16.97
N GLU A 409 40.54 20.70 -16.10
CA GLU A 409 40.94 21.33 -14.83
C GLU A 409 41.46 20.27 -13.83
N TYR A 410 40.84 19.08 -13.83
CA TYR A 410 41.19 17.96 -12.95
C TYR A 410 41.60 16.72 -13.75
N PRO A 411 42.73 16.76 -14.50
CA PRO A 411 43.11 15.70 -15.45
C PRO A 411 43.45 14.37 -14.80
N THR A 412 43.69 14.37 -13.49
CA THR A 412 44.02 13.16 -12.71
C THR A 412 42.89 12.76 -11.74
N LYS A 413 41.65 13.16 -12.01
CA LYS A 413 40.49 12.80 -11.20
C LYS A 413 39.41 12.20 -12.08
N PHE A 414 38.72 11.20 -11.54
CA PHE A 414 37.43 10.78 -12.08
C PHE A 414 36.40 11.87 -11.81
N ILE A 415 35.65 12.30 -12.81
CA ILE A 415 34.48 13.14 -12.57
C ILE A 415 33.32 12.20 -12.26
N ALA A 416 32.73 12.34 -11.08
CA ALA A 416 31.61 11.53 -10.62
C ALA A 416 30.62 12.39 -9.83
N ASP A 417 29.40 11.92 -9.65
CA ASP A 417 28.35 12.60 -8.91
C ASP A 417 28.11 11.98 -7.52
N GLY A 418 26.99 12.35 -6.89
CA GLY A 418 26.52 11.75 -5.65
C GLY A 418 25.38 10.75 -5.83
N TYR A 419 25.24 9.88 -4.84
CA TYR A 419 24.09 8.98 -4.68
C TYR A 419 22.88 9.69 -4.07
N LEU A 420 21.65 9.34 -4.50
CA LEU A 420 20.37 9.92 -4.07
C LEU A 420 20.31 11.45 -4.23
N GLU A 421 20.80 11.95 -5.36
CA GLU A 421 20.76 13.38 -5.63
C GLU A 421 19.40 13.82 -6.23
N PRO A 422 18.72 14.81 -5.63
CA PRO A 422 17.55 15.44 -6.24
C PRO A 422 18.00 16.35 -7.38
N ARG A 423 17.82 15.92 -8.63
CA ARG A 423 18.28 16.61 -9.84
C ARG A 423 17.15 17.34 -10.57
N PRO A 424 17.43 18.50 -11.20
CA PRO A 424 16.43 19.24 -11.96
C PRO A 424 16.24 18.73 -13.41
N ILE A 425 16.97 17.70 -13.84
CA ILE A 425 17.09 17.28 -15.26
C ILE A 425 15.96 16.37 -15.75
N TYR A 426 15.19 15.78 -14.84
CA TYR A 426 14.03 14.93 -15.13
C TYR A 426 12.80 15.78 -15.47
N THR A 427 12.84 16.47 -16.61
CA THR A 427 11.78 17.43 -16.98
C THR A 427 10.77 16.89 -18.01
N SER A 428 10.77 15.59 -18.29
CA SER A 428 9.79 14.96 -19.17
C SER A 428 8.52 14.62 -18.40
N ASN A 429 7.36 14.78 -19.02
CA ASN A 429 6.08 14.39 -18.43
C ASN A 429 5.98 12.87 -18.18
N SER A 430 6.85 12.05 -18.80
CA SER A 430 6.96 10.61 -18.51
C SER A 430 7.41 10.31 -17.08
N TYR A 431 7.93 11.32 -16.37
CA TYR A 431 8.36 11.23 -14.98
C TYR A 431 7.30 11.70 -13.99
N ASP A 432 6.16 12.17 -14.47
CA ASP A 432 5.10 12.71 -13.62
C ASP A 432 4.11 11.60 -13.23
N LYS A 433 3.66 11.63 -11.97
CA LYS A 433 2.53 10.87 -11.46
C LYS A 433 1.58 11.81 -10.71
N GLU A 434 0.30 11.41 -10.61
CA GLU A 434 -0.64 12.12 -9.75
C GLU A 434 -0.53 11.56 -8.33
N GLY A 435 -0.04 12.37 -7.39
CA GLY A 435 -0.05 12.06 -5.96
C GLY A 435 -1.37 12.46 -5.31
N ASN A 436 -1.56 12.10 -4.04
CA ASN A 436 -2.80 12.42 -3.30
C ASN A 436 -2.91 13.92 -2.96
N GLU A 437 -1.80 14.65 -2.96
CA GLU A 437 -1.74 16.10 -2.70
C GLU A 437 -1.44 16.91 -3.98
N GLY A 438 -1.53 16.27 -5.16
CA GLY A 438 -1.33 16.86 -6.47
C GLY A 438 -0.22 16.18 -7.29
N PRO A 439 0.17 16.77 -8.44
CA PRO A 439 1.17 16.20 -9.32
C PRO A 439 2.56 16.13 -8.66
N GLU A 440 3.22 14.99 -8.84
CA GLU A 440 4.59 14.71 -8.38
C GLU A 440 5.45 14.28 -9.57
N SER A 441 6.73 14.65 -9.57
CA SER A 441 7.69 14.22 -10.60
C SER A 441 8.84 13.45 -9.97
N ARG A 442 9.30 12.39 -10.65
CA ARG A 442 10.59 11.76 -10.35
C ARG A 442 11.67 12.84 -10.37
N SER A 443 12.46 12.87 -9.30
CA SER A 443 13.50 13.89 -9.12
C SER A 443 14.80 13.31 -8.57
N VAL A 444 14.82 12.07 -8.08
CA VAL A 444 15.98 11.48 -7.42
C VAL A 444 16.73 10.56 -8.37
N HIS A 445 18.05 10.73 -8.42
CA HIS A 445 18.95 9.83 -9.15
C HIS A 445 19.38 8.66 -8.24
N LEU A 446 19.04 7.43 -8.60
CA LEU A 446 19.29 6.21 -7.79
C LEU A 446 20.62 5.49 -8.06
N GLY A 447 21.56 6.13 -8.74
CA GLY A 447 22.89 5.58 -9.02
C GLY A 447 24.01 6.57 -8.77
N VAL A 448 25.19 6.21 -9.27
CA VAL A 448 26.36 7.09 -9.38
C VAL A 448 26.81 7.10 -10.83
N ASP A 449 27.00 8.29 -11.39
CA ASP A 449 27.50 8.48 -12.73
C ASP A 449 29.02 8.75 -12.72
N PHE A 450 29.74 8.14 -13.66
CA PHE A 450 31.17 8.36 -13.88
C PHE A 450 31.41 8.87 -15.30
N TRP A 451 31.73 10.16 -15.47
CA TRP A 451 32.02 10.75 -16.77
C TRP A 451 33.44 10.41 -17.21
N LEU A 452 33.53 9.77 -18.38
CA LEU A 452 34.74 9.21 -18.95
C LEU A 452 34.61 9.24 -20.47
N SER A 453 35.73 9.22 -21.19
CA SER A 453 35.69 9.22 -22.66
C SER A 453 34.88 8.03 -23.21
N ALA A 454 34.13 8.27 -24.29
CA ALA A 454 33.46 7.21 -25.02
C ALA A 454 34.43 6.06 -25.37
N HIS A 455 33.88 4.85 -25.46
CA HIS A 455 34.60 3.60 -25.66
C HIS A 455 35.51 3.15 -24.50
N THR A 456 35.52 3.87 -23.37
CA THR A 456 36.14 3.37 -22.14
C THR A 456 35.51 2.03 -21.76
N SER A 457 36.33 1.00 -21.55
CA SER A 457 35.87 -0.34 -21.19
C SER A 457 35.31 -0.38 -19.76
N VAL A 458 34.16 -1.03 -19.60
CA VAL A 458 33.51 -1.27 -18.30
C VAL A 458 33.54 -2.75 -17.98
N HIS A 459 33.91 -3.10 -16.74
CA HIS A 459 34.14 -4.47 -16.29
C HIS A 459 33.35 -4.80 -15.03
N SER A 460 33.02 -6.07 -14.83
CA SER A 460 32.25 -6.51 -13.67
C SER A 460 33.08 -6.50 -12.40
N LEU A 461 32.52 -5.96 -11.31
CA LEU A 461 33.16 -5.94 -10.00
C LEU A 461 33.04 -7.27 -9.24
N TYR A 462 32.07 -8.11 -9.61
CA TYR A 462 31.74 -9.37 -8.95
C TYR A 462 31.44 -10.47 -9.97
N ASP A 463 31.49 -11.72 -9.54
CA ASP A 463 30.91 -12.82 -10.31
C ASP A 463 29.39 -12.61 -10.42
N GLY A 464 28.79 -12.94 -11.55
CA GLY A 464 27.36 -12.67 -11.75
C GLY A 464 26.73 -13.43 -12.90
N GLU A 465 25.43 -13.23 -13.02
CA GLU A 465 24.59 -13.73 -14.10
C GLU A 465 23.89 -12.55 -14.79
N VAL A 466 23.94 -12.50 -16.11
CA VAL A 466 23.23 -11.49 -16.89
C VAL A 466 21.72 -11.72 -16.76
N ILE A 467 20.99 -10.77 -16.19
CA ILE A 467 19.52 -10.81 -16.11
C ILE A 467 18.85 -9.87 -17.12
N THR A 468 19.57 -8.81 -17.53
CA THR A 468 19.14 -7.87 -18.56
C THR A 468 20.33 -7.53 -19.45
N ALA A 469 20.14 -7.59 -20.76
CA ALA A 469 21.09 -7.11 -21.76
C ALA A 469 20.30 -6.57 -22.96
N VAL A 470 20.09 -5.25 -23.00
CA VAL A 470 19.25 -4.60 -24.01
C VAL A 470 19.86 -3.27 -24.45
N ASN A 471 19.47 -2.81 -25.64
CA ASN A 471 19.69 -1.42 -26.04
C ASN A 471 18.40 -0.64 -25.84
N ASP A 472 18.33 0.12 -24.75
CA ASP A 472 17.22 1.01 -24.40
C ASP A 472 17.33 2.32 -25.18
N ALA A 473 17.02 2.23 -26.47
CA ALA A 473 17.19 3.33 -27.42
C ALA A 473 16.08 4.38 -27.27
N GLY A 474 16.47 5.63 -27.05
CA GLY A 474 15.53 6.74 -26.98
C GLY A 474 16.22 8.03 -26.54
N TYR A 475 15.49 9.15 -26.61
CA TYR A 475 15.99 10.43 -26.12
C TYR A 475 16.01 10.41 -24.60
N LYS A 476 17.20 10.62 -23.98
CA LYS A 476 17.43 10.56 -22.54
C LYS A 476 17.24 9.19 -21.87
N GLU A 477 17.19 8.11 -22.65
CA GLU A 477 17.15 6.72 -22.15
C GLU A 477 18.57 6.17 -21.90
N TYR A 478 18.70 4.93 -21.42
CA TYR A 478 20.01 4.36 -21.04
C TYR A 478 20.93 3.99 -22.21
N GLY A 479 20.42 3.83 -23.44
CA GLY A 479 21.20 3.21 -24.51
C GLY A 479 21.59 1.77 -24.17
N GLY A 480 22.86 1.38 -24.36
CA GLY A 480 23.32 0.04 -23.96
C GLY A 480 23.20 -0.17 -22.45
N LEU A 481 22.41 -1.17 -22.04
CA LEU A 481 22.10 -1.48 -20.65
C LEU A 481 22.37 -2.95 -20.34
N ILE A 482 23.13 -3.21 -19.28
CA ILE A 482 23.34 -4.55 -18.74
C ILE A 482 23.04 -4.54 -17.23
N ILE A 483 22.29 -5.54 -16.77
CA ILE A 483 22.05 -5.78 -15.34
C ILE A 483 22.55 -7.18 -14.99
N LEU A 484 23.38 -7.25 -13.96
CA LEU A 484 23.91 -8.49 -13.42
C LEU A 484 23.25 -8.80 -12.09
N LYS A 485 22.86 -10.06 -11.90
CA LYS A 485 22.50 -10.63 -10.60
C LYS A 485 23.73 -11.26 -9.96
N HIS A 486 23.95 -10.97 -8.69
CA HIS A 486 25.04 -11.49 -7.89
C HIS A 486 24.50 -12.35 -6.74
N GLN A 487 25.28 -13.34 -6.34
CA GLN A 487 25.01 -14.17 -5.18
C GLN A 487 26.28 -14.28 -4.35
N GLU A 488 26.23 -13.74 -3.14
CA GLU A 488 27.34 -13.75 -2.18
C GLU A 488 26.81 -14.29 -0.85
N ASP A 489 27.18 -15.52 -0.52
CA ASP A 489 26.58 -16.29 0.57
C ASP A 489 25.03 -16.30 0.45
N ASP A 490 24.31 -15.79 1.45
CA ASP A 490 22.85 -15.69 1.47
C ASP A 490 22.31 -14.36 0.90
N ILE A 491 23.18 -13.51 0.35
CA ILE A 491 22.82 -12.18 -0.17
C ILE A 491 22.71 -12.23 -1.69
N THR A 492 21.52 -11.91 -2.19
CA THR A 492 21.29 -11.57 -3.59
C THR A 492 21.26 -10.05 -3.75
N PHE A 493 22.00 -9.54 -4.74
CA PHE A 493 21.92 -8.14 -5.14
C PHE A 493 22.17 -8.02 -6.65
N TYR A 494 21.96 -6.82 -7.18
CA TYR A 494 22.06 -6.54 -8.60
C TYR A 494 22.98 -5.34 -8.84
N THR A 495 23.71 -5.36 -9.95
CA THR A 495 24.41 -4.18 -10.47
C THR A 495 23.89 -3.81 -11.86
N LEU A 496 23.58 -2.54 -12.07
CA LEU A 496 23.10 -1.99 -13.33
C LEU A 496 24.19 -1.10 -13.93
N TYR A 497 24.47 -1.33 -15.22
CA TYR A 497 25.44 -0.60 -16.03
C TYR A 497 24.73 0.01 -17.23
N GLY A 498 24.45 1.31 -17.17
CA GLY A 498 23.79 2.09 -18.23
C GLY A 498 24.76 2.90 -19.08
N HIS A 499 24.26 3.48 -20.17
CA HIS A 499 25.01 4.32 -21.13
C HIS A 499 26.20 3.63 -21.79
N LEU A 500 26.10 2.31 -21.98
CA LEU A 500 27.05 1.53 -22.77
C LEU A 500 26.79 1.70 -24.28
N THR A 501 27.73 1.24 -25.10
CA THR A 501 27.54 1.18 -26.56
C THR A 501 26.36 0.28 -26.91
N ALA A 502 25.69 0.55 -28.04
CA ALA A 502 24.59 -0.28 -28.52
C ALA A 502 25.02 -1.73 -28.85
N GLU A 503 26.30 -1.95 -29.12
CA GLU A 503 26.90 -3.27 -29.34
C GLU A 503 27.08 -4.08 -28.04
N SER A 504 27.39 -3.41 -26.92
CA SER A 504 27.69 -4.06 -25.64
C SER A 504 26.64 -5.11 -25.21
N PRO A 505 25.32 -4.81 -25.18
CA PRO A 505 24.31 -5.81 -24.80
C PRO A 505 24.20 -6.99 -25.78
N THR A 506 24.61 -6.83 -27.05
CA THR A 506 24.53 -7.91 -28.05
C THR A 506 25.55 -9.03 -27.83
N LEU A 507 26.54 -8.78 -26.98
CA LEU A 507 27.58 -9.74 -26.61
C LEU A 507 27.07 -10.81 -25.63
N PHE A 508 25.92 -10.59 -25.01
CA PHE A 508 25.40 -11.42 -23.93
C PHE A 508 23.96 -11.86 -24.18
N LYS A 509 23.60 -12.95 -23.53
CA LYS A 509 22.23 -13.45 -23.40
C LYS A 509 21.87 -13.54 -21.93
N VAL A 510 20.59 -13.37 -21.63
CA VAL A 510 20.06 -13.61 -20.27
C VAL A 510 20.42 -15.03 -19.84
N GLY A 511 21.00 -15.16 -18.65
CA GLY A 511 21.53 -16.40 -18.09
C GLY A 511 23.04 -16.59 -18.26
N ASP A 512 23.71 -15.78 -19.08
CA ASP A 512 25.17 -15.87 -19.25
C ASP A 512 25.89 -15.59 -17.94
N LYS A 513 26.97 -16.34 -17.67
CA LYS A 513 27.79 -16.19 -16.48
C LYS A 513 28.97 -15.27 -16.76
N ILE A 514 29.15 -14.30 -15.87
CA ILE A 514 30.22 -13.31 -15.88
C ILE A 514 31.14 -13.58 -14.70
N LYS A 515 32.45 -13.52 -14.92
CA LYS A 515 33.44 -13.51 -13.85
C LYS A 515 33.83 -12.10 -13.45
N LYS A 516 34.18 -11.91 -12.18
CA LYS A 516 34.80 -10.68 -11.71
C LYS A 516 35.98 -10.32 -12.62
N GLY A 517 36.00 -9.08 -13.09
CA GLY A 517 37.00 -8.54 -14.01
C GLY A 517 36.72 -8.80 -15.50
N ASP A 518 35.68 -9.54 -15.87
CA ASP A 518 35.26 -9.68 -17.27
C ASP A 518 34.72 -8.34 -17.78
N ARG A 519 34.96 -8.07 -19.07
CA ARG A 519 34.45 -6.88 -19.74
C ARG A 519 32.95 -7.03 -19.98
N ILE A 520 32.18 -6.09 -19.45
CA ILE A 520 30.72 -5.99 -19.62
C ILE A 520 30.36 -5.11 -20.82
N GLY A 521 31.21 -4.15 -21.18
CA GLY A 521 30.94 -3.32 -22.33
C GLY A 521 31.95 -2.21 -22.52
N ALA A 522 31.51 -1.17 -23.19
CA ALA A 522 32.21 0.10 -23.29
C ALA A 522 31.20 1.25 -23.23
N LEU A 523 31.64 2.44 -22.83
CA LEU A 523 30.78 3.62 -22.81
C LEU A 523 30.37 4.04 -24.22
N GLY A 524 29.10 4.38 -24.38
CA GLY A 524 28.54 4.83 -25.65
C GLY A 524 28.87 6.29 -25.96
N THR A 525 28.81 6.64 -27.24
CA THR A 525 28.78 8.05 -27.68
C THR A 525 27.38 8.65 -27.47
N PRO A 526 27.22 10.00 -27.49
CA PRO A 526 25.91 10.64 -27.39
C PRO A 526 24.88 10.10 -28.40
N GLU A 527 25.32 9.70 -29.59
CA GLU A 527 24.44 9.17 -30.64
C GLU A 527 23.82 7.81 -30.31
N GLU A 528 24.40 7.05 -29.37
CA GLU A 528 23.94 5.71 -29.01
C GLU A 528 23.53 5.55 -27.54
N ASN A 529 23.94 6.45 -26.65
CA ASN A 529 23.69 6.35 -25.21
C ASN A 529 22.49 7.18 -24.72
N GLY A 530 21.66 7.68 -25.63
CA GLY A 530 20.50 8.52 -25.30
C GLY A 530 20.80 10.02 -25.23
N VAL A 531 21.75 10.52 -26.02
CA VAL A 531 22.21 11.92 -26.14
C VAL A 531 22.88 12.49 -24.89
N TRP A 532 23.34 11.62 -23.99
CA TRP A 532 24.05 12.04 -22.79
C TRP A 532 25.55 12.17 -23.06
N ALA A 533 26.20 13.12 -22.37
CA ALA A 533 27.66 13.17 -22.29
C ALA A 533 28.20 11.78 -21.89
N PRO A 534 29.23 11.21 -22.53
CA PRO A 534 29.68 9.85 -22.24
C PRO A 534 29.98 9.61 -20.75
N HIS A 535 29.28 8.65 -20.15
CA HIS A 535 29.43 8.27 -18.75
C HIS A 535 28.95 6.84 -18.51
N LEU A 536 29.36 6.25 -17.39
CA LEU A 536 28.71 5.05 -16.84
C LEU A 536 27.67 5.51 -15.83
N HIS A 537 26.42 5.08 -15.98
CA HIS A 537 25.47 5.05 -14.86
C HIS A 537 25.62 3.71 -14.13
N PHE A 538 26.02 3.74 -12.86
CA PHE A 538 26.23 2.55 -12.04
C PHE A 538 25.32 2.55 -10.81
N GLN A 539 24.52 1.49 -10.67
CA GLN A 539 23.57 1.35 -9.56
C GLN A 539 23.66 -0.04 -8.93
N ILE A 540 23.57 -0.09 -7.59
CA ILE A 540 23.45 -1.33 -6.83
C ILE A 540 22.03 -1.42 -6.26
N MET A 541 21.39 -2.57 -6.41
CA MET A 541 19.99 -2.80 -6.02
C MET A 541 19.85 -4.11 -5.26
N LEU A 542 18.93 -4.16 -4.30
CA LEU A 542 18.62 -5.40 -3.58
C LEU A 542 17.44 -6.17 -4.19
N SER A 543 16.58 -5.49 -4.94
CA SER A 543 15.49 -6.09 -5.69
C SER A 543 15.35 -5.35 -7.02
N MET A 544 14.87 -6.06 -8.03
CA MET A 544 14.44 -5.48 -9.30
C MET A 544 12.99 -4.99 -9.25
N LEU A 545 12.29 -5.26 -8.13
CA LEU A 545 10.83 -5.15 -8.05
C LEU A 545 10.22 -5.89 -9.25
N ASP A 546 9.23 -5.29 -9.93
CA ASP A 546 8.68 -5.82 -11.18
C ASP A 546 9.33 -5.25 -12.45
N TYR A 547 10.45 -4.51 -12.31
CA TYR A 547 11.14 -3.90 -13.44
C TYR A 547 12.03 -4.90 -14.18
N LYS A 548 12.25 -4.64 -15.48
CA LYS A 548 13.08 -5.49 -16.36
C LYS A 548 14.22 -4.74 -17.04
N ILE A 549 14.07 -3.43 -17.26
CA ILE A 549 14.98 -2.61 -18.05
C ILE A 549 15.27 -1.33 -17.27
N ASP A 550 14.32 -0.40 -17.17
CA ASP A 550 14.47 0.80 -16.35
C ASP A 550 14.13 0.51 -14.89
N PHE A 551 15.05 0.87 -13.97
CA PHE A 551 14.77 0.96 -12.54
C PHE A 551 14.65 2.45 -12.18
N PRO A 552 13.42 3.00 -12.20
CA PRO A 552 13.22 4.42 -12.01
C PRO A 552 13.49 4.85 -10.57
N GLY A 553 13.82 6.13 -10.43
CA GLY A 553 14.22 6.81 -9.21
C GLY A 553 13.27 7.88 -8.73
#